data_AF-A0A6V7K9K2-F1
#
_entry.id   AF-A0A6V7K9K2-F1
#
_cell.length_a   1.000
_cell.length_b   1.000
_cell.length_c   1.000
_cell.angle_alpha   90.00
_cell.angle_beta   90.00
_cell.angle_gamma   90.00
#
_symmetry.space_group_name_H-M   'P 1'
#
loop_
_entity.id
_entity.type
_entity.pdbx_description
1 polymer ?
#
loop_
_entity_poly.entity_id
_entity_poly.type
_entity_poly.pdbx_seq_one_letter_code
_entity_poly.pdbx_strand_id
1 'polypeptide(L)'
;CLGTIILTCSPALHSTVQNSLLRTLITKSMLPPEENNYLKHLGKKIFSMILLGFENLNYRVDVGLQKILVELLNVYLPLLIIEVDRKKFKITEQLMKFFQQAKKDFLIFIFEKICGNFLIINGSELHKHSYLVMELLKNLVEENNRIFVDLIIEKCLSSVFDCFLKVHDLHPHRRQTIELFTDFCRSEVYLREVGVRENFRINLGSIVSGRVRDYPQGSFEFLKNLFKIDKRISDGVAGDVDKVIRDLEANWRPGAASLRYSLKQFYEFCKKS
;
A
#
# COMPACT_ATOMS: atom_id res chain seq x y z
N CYS A 1 -15.26 2.43 -27.76
CA CYS A 1 -15.47 1.04 -28.21
C CYS A 1 -14.45 0.07 -27.62
N LEU A 2 -13.13 0.33 -27.70
CA LEU A 2 -12.10 -0.62 -27.22
C LEU A 2 -12.23 -1.02 -25.74
N GLY A 3 -12.42 -0.06 -24.82
CA GLY A 3 -12.61 -0.36 -23.41
C GLY A 3 -13.81 -1.28 -23.14
N THR A 4 -14.93 -1.04 -23.83
CA THR A 4 -16.12 -1.90 -23.76
C THR A 4 -15.82 -3.31 -24.25
N ILE A 5 -15.11 -3.47 -25.38
CA ILE A 5 -14.70 -4.78 -25.90
C ILE A 5 -13.86 -5.53 -24.88
N ILE A 6 -12.90 -4.87 -24.23
CA ILE A 6 -12.07 -5.51 -23.19
C ILE A 6 -12.93 -5.89 -21.98
N LEU A 7 -13.80 -5.00 -21.53
CA LEU A 7 -14.67 -5.25 -20.37
C LEU A 7 -15.63 -6.43 -20.58
N THR A 8 -16.26 -6.52 -21.77
CA THR A 8 -17.32 -7.50 -22.03
C THR A 8 -16.83 -8.77 -22.68
N CYS A 9 -15.76 -8.70 -23.48
CA CYS A 9 -15.28 -9.82 -24.29
C CYS A 9 -13.93 -10.37 -23.81
N SER A 10 -13.38 -9.91 -22.67
CA SER A 10 -12.13 -10.44 -22.14
C SER A 10 -12.10 -11.96 -22.03
N PRO A 11 -13.15 -12.69 -21.59
CA PRO A 11 -13.06 -14.15 -21.47
C PRO A 11 -12.92 -14.83 -22.82
N ALA A 12 -13.58 -14.30 -23.86
CA ALA A 12 -13.51 -14.84 -25.23
C ALA A 12 -12.18 -14.49 -25.93
N LEU A 13 -11.61 -13.33 -25.60
CA LEU A 13 -10.33 -12.87 -26.16
C LEU A 13 -9.10 -13.46 -25.44
N HIS A 14 -9.32 -14.02 -24.25
CA HIS A 14 -8.27 -14.54 -23.40
C HIS A 14 -7.98 -16.01 -23.70
N SER A 15 -6.69 -16.33 -23.81
CA SER A 15 -6.17 -17.68 -23.72
C SER A 15 -4.90 -17.65 -22.88
N THR A 16 -4.56 -18.79 -22.26
CA THR A 16 -3.35 -18.92 -21.43
C THR A 16 -2.07 -18.90 -22.26
N VAL A 17 -2.18 -19.16 -23.57
CA VAL A 17 -1.09 -19.13 -24.54
C VAL A 17 -0.51 -17.71 -24.65
N GLN A 18 0.80 -17.61 -24.90
CA GLN A 18 1.52 -16.32 -25.01
C GLN A 18 0.85 -15.34 -26.00
N ASN A 19 0.31 -15.83 -27.11
CA ASN A 19 -0.27 -15.03 -28.19
C ASN A 19 -1.78 -14.81 -28.06
N SER A 20 -2.32 -14.74 -26.84
CA SER A 20 -3.75 -14.45 -26.69
C SER A 20 -4.11 -13.10 -27.29
N LEU A 21 -5.29 -13.05 -27.91
CA LEU A 21 -5.79 -11.84 -28.58
C LEU A 21 -5.91 -10.69 -27.58
N LEU A 22 -6.37 -10.96 -26.36
CA LEU A 22 -6.47 -9.97 -25.30
C LEU A 22 -5.10 -9.38 -24.93
N ARG A 23 -4.08 -10.22 -24.73
CA ARG A 23 -2.73 -9.74 -24.38
C ARG A 23 -2.15 -8.90 -25.51
N THR A 24 -2.24 -9.40 -26.75
CA THR A 24 -1.77 -8.67 -27.94
C THR A 24 -2.47 -7.32 -28.08
N LEU A 25 -3.79 -7.29 -27.88
CA LEU A 25 -4.59 -6.07 -27.94
C LEU A 25 -4.12 -5.05 -26.89
N ILE A 26 -3.96 -5.47 -25.64
CA ILE A 26 -3.54 -4.60 -24.55
C ILE A 26 -2.10 -4.13 -24.75
N THR A 27 -1.17 -5.02 -25.06
CA THR A 27 0.24 -4.63 -25.26
C THR A 27 0.36 -3.63 -26.41
N LYS A 28 -0.30 -3.86 -27.55
CA LYS A 28 -0.18 -2.94 -28.70
C LYS A 28 -0.89 -1.61 -28.50
N SER A 29 -2.02 -1.60 -27.81
CA SER A 29 -2.85 -0.38 -27.69
C SER A 29 -2.59 0.41 -26.42
N MET A 30 -2.24 -0.26 -25.32
CA MET A 30 -2.17 0.31 -23.98
C MET A 30 -0.75 0.34 -23.40
N LEU A 31 0.20 -0.42 -23.96
CA LEU A 31 1.62 -0.33 -23.62
C LEU A 31 2.41 0.21 -24.82
N PRO A 32 2.07 1.40 -25.35
CA PRO A 32 2.75 1.92 -26.52
C PRO A 32 4.20 2.34 -26.19
N PRO A 33 5.06 2.47 -27.21
CA PRO A 33 6.39 3.08 -27.07
C PRO A 33 6.32 4.44 -26.36
N GLU A 34 7.40 4.84 -25.66
CA GLU A 34 7.37 5.98 -24.74
C GLU A 34 6.86 7.28 -25.37
N GLU A 35 7.11 7.49 -26.65
CA GLU A 35 6.80 8.70 -27.41
C GLU A 35 5.31 8.87 -27.74
N ASN A 36 4.47 7.82 -27.63
CA ASN A 36 3.07 7.91 -28.04
C ASN A 36 2.14 8.36 -26.91
N ASN A 37 2.21 9.64 -26.56
CA ASN A 37 1.37 10.26 -25.53
C ASN A 37 -0.13 10.17 -25.84
N TYR A 38 -0.53 10.21 -27.11
CA TYR A 38 -1.93 10.11 -27.51
C TYR A 38 -2.56 8.78 -27.07
N LEU A 39 -1.88 7.66 -27.35
CA LEU A 39 -2.35 6.34 -26.94
C LEU A 39 -2.40 6.19 -25.41
N LYS A 40 -1.41 6.75 -24.69
CA LYS A 40 -1.42 6.78 -23.21
C LYS A 40 -2.62 7.57 -22.66
N HIS A 41 -2.97 8.71 -23.25
CA HIS A 41 -4.17 9.45 -22.83
C HIS A 41 -5.47 8.71 -23.15
N LEU A 42 -5.52 7.97 -24.27
CA LEU A 42 -6.66 7.11 -24.58
C LEU A 42 -6.79 5.98 -23.57
N GLY A 43 -5.68 5.31 -23.25
CA GLY A 43 -5.64 4.24 -22.26
C GLY A 43 -6.07 4.71 -20.87
N LYS A 44 -5.65 5.91 -20.45
CA LYS A 44 -6.12 6.54 -19.21
C LYS A 44 -7.65 6.62 -19.14
N LYS A 45 -8.32 6.97 -20.24
CA LYS A 45 -9.79 7.12 -20.29
C LYS A 45 -10.53 5.79 -20.13
N ILE A 46 -9.94 4.68 -20.55
CA ILE A 46 -10.55 3.34 -20.50
C ILE A 46 -9.92 2.43 -19.45
N PHE A 47 -9.06 2.96 -18.59
CA PHE A 47 -8.25 2.17 -17.65
C PHE A 47 -9.08 1.29 -16.72
N SER A 48 -10.18 1.82 -16.15
CA SER A 48 -11.08 1.00 -15.33
C SER A 48 -11.68 -0.16 -16.08
N MET A 49 -12.10 0.04 -17.32
CA MET A 49 -12.70 -1.00 -18.14
C MET A 49 -11.71 -2.13 -18.43
N ILE A 50 -10.42 -1.80 -18.58
CA ILE A 50 -9.36 -2.80 -18.76
C ILE A 50 -9.20 -3.64 -17.51
N LEU A 51 -9.05 -2.99 -16.35
CA LEU A 51 -8.88 -3.71 -15.08
C LEU A 51 -10.10 -4.56 -14.72
N LEU A 52 -11.31 -4.02 -14.87
CA LEU A 52 -12.55 -4.78 -14.66
C LEU A 52 -12.70 -5.92 -15.68
N GLY A 53 -12.16 -5.78 -16.91
CA GLY A 53 -12.07 -6.89 -17.85
C GLY A 53 -11.20 -8.04 -17.35
N PHE A 54 -10.13 -7.75 -16.59
CA PHE A 54 -9.25 -8.79 -16.03
C PHE A 54 -9.88 -9.56 -14.88
N GLU A 55 -10.81 -8.94 -14.16
CA GLU A 55 -11.50 -9.54 -13.03
C GLU A 55 -12.21 -10.85 -13.40
N ASN A 56 -12.74 -10.95 -14.63
CA ASN A 56 -13.46 -12.13 -15.12
C ASN A 56 -12.54 -13.25 -15.65
N LEU A 57 -11.22 -13.13 -15.48
CA LEU A 57 -10.22 -14.07 -15.97
C LEU A 57 -9.55 -14.83 -14.82
N ASN A 58 -8.73 -15.83 -15.14
CA ASN A 58 -7.92 -16.58 -14.17
C ASN A 58 -6.68 -15.79 -13.70
N TYR A 59 -6.87 -14.53 -13.28
CA TYR A 59 -5.80 -13.57 -12.97
C TYR A 59 -4.83 -14.04 -11.86
N ARG A 60 -5.28 -14.91 -10.94
CA ARG A 60 -4.44 -15.45 -9.86
C ARG A 60 -3.40 -16.47 -10.33
N VAL A 61 -3.70 -17.22 -11.39
CA VAL A 61 -2.84 -18.31 -11.90
C VAL A 61 -2.09 -17.87 -13.16
N ASP A 62 -2.69 -17.02 -13.98
CA ASP A 62 -2.11 -16.60 -15.24
C ASP A 62 -1.01 -15.54 -15.06
N VAL A 63 0.24 -16.00 -15.01
CA VAL A 63 1.45 -15.16 -14.86
C VAL A 63 1.56 -14.08 -15.93
N GLY A 64 1.11 -14.36 -17.16
CA GLY A 64 1.14 -13.39 -18.26
C GLY A 64 0.20 -12.21 -18.03
N LEU A 65 -1.01 -12.46 -17.52
CA LEU A 65 -1.94 -11.41 -17.08
C LEU A 65 -1.38 -10.63 -15.90
N GLN A 66 -0.73 -11.29 -14.94
CA GLN A 66 -0.12 -10.58 -13.81
C GLN A 66 0.98 -9.63 -14.27
N LYS A 67 1.82 -10.07 -15.21
CA LYS A 67 2.87 -9.23 -15.79
C LYS A 67 2.29 -8.01 -16.50
N ILE A 68 1.29 -8.21 -17.35
CA ILE A 68 0.62 -7.11 -18.07
C ILE A 68 -0.06 -6.15 -17.09
N LEU A 69 -0.68 -6.66 -16.03
CA LEU A 69 -1.26 -5.81 -14.99
C LEU A 69 -0.22 -4.91 -14.34
N VAL A 70 0.94 -5.46 -13.97
CA VAL A 70 2.03 -4.68 -13.36
C VAL A 70 2.59 -3.65 -14.37
N GLU A 71 2.76 -4.03 -15.63
CA GLU A 71 3.19 -3.11 -16.70
C GLU A 71 2.20 -1.97 -16.91
N LEU A 72 0.89 -2.26 -16.91
CA LEU A 72 -0.16 -1.25 -16.98
C LEU A 72 -0.09 -0.31 -15.77
N LEU A 73 0.00 -0.83 -14.55
CA LEU A 73 0.11 0.02 -13.36
C LEU A 73 1.37 0.89 -13.43
N ASN A 74 2.51 0.35 -13.87
CA ASN A 74 3.76 1.09 -14.01
C ASN A 74 3.64 2.24 -15.04
N VAL A 75 2.96 2.04 -16.16
CA VAL A 75 2.76 3.07 -17.18
C VAL A 75 1.71 4.10 -16.75
N TYR A 76 0.62 3.68 -16.13
CA TYR A 76 -0.56 4.52 -15.93
C TYR A 76 -0.68 5.14 -14.54
N LEU A 77 -0.03 4.63 -13.49
CA LEU A 77 -0.07 5.26 -12.17
C LEU A 77 0.28 6.77 -12.22
N PRO A 78 1.36 7.21 -12.92
CA PRO A 78 1.69 8.63 -13.04
C PRO A 78 0.63 9.45 -13.80
N LEU A 79 -0.18 8.80 -14.64
CA LEU A 79 -1.25 9.44 -15.41
C LEU A 79 -2.58 9.46 -14.66
N LEU A 80 -2.78 8.52 -13.74
CA LEU A 80 -4.01 8.31 -12.98
C LEU A 80 -4.00 9.02 -11.63
N ILE A 81 -2.84 9.45 -11.15
CA ILE A 81 -2.68 10.21 -9.92
C ILE A 81 -2.08 11.54 -10.33
N ILE A 82 -2.90 12.58 -10.30
CA ILE A 82 -2.54 13.90 -10.82
C ILE A 82 -2.29 14.87 -9.68
N GLU A 83 -1.27 15.71 -9.81
CA GLU A 83 -1.08 16.86 -8.93
C GLU A 83 -2.13 17.92 -9.27
N VAL A 84 -2.93 18.32 -8.27
CA VAL A 84 -4.02 19.30 -8.42
C VAL A 84 -3.60 20.67 -7.88
N ASP A 85 -2.77 20.68 -6.84
CA ASP A 85 -2.13 21.86 -6.25
C ASP A 85 -0.74 21.44 -5.77
N ARG A 86 0.18 22.39 -5.55
CA ARG A 86 1.57 22.12 -5.12
C ARG A 86 1.56 21.18 -3.92
N LYS A 87 1.92 19.90 -4.15
CA LYS A 87 1.95 18.79 -3.16
C LYS A 87 0.59 18.19 -2.77
N LYS A 88 -0.48 18.42 -3.52
CA LYS A 88 -1.77 17.73 -3.36
C LYS A 88 -2.09 16.89 -4.58
N PHE A 89 -2.17 15.58 -4.39
CA PHE A 89 -2.46 14.62 -5.44
C PHE A 89 -3.90 14.12 -5.34
N LYS A 90 -4.53 13.87 -6.50
CA LYS A 90 -5.87 13.30 -6.59
C LYS A 90 -5.88 12.10 -7.53
N ILE A 91 -6.60 11.05 -7.12
CA ILE A 91 -6.92 9.92 -7.99
C ILE A 91 -7.94 10.35 -9.06
N THR A 92 -7.70 9.98 -10.31
CA THR A 92 -8.64 10.24 -11.40
C THR A 92 -9.92 9.42 -11.23
N GLU A 93 -11.03 9.95 -11.76
CA GLU A 93 -12.32 9.24 -11.71
C GLU A 93 -12.26 7.85 -12.32
N GLN A 94 -11.40 7.62 -13.31
CA GLN A 94 -11.24 6.32 -13.96
C GLN A 94 -10.65 5.31 -12.98
N LEU A 95 -9.59 5.65 -12.25
CA LEU A 95 -9.03 4.73 -11.26
C LEU A 95 -9.97 4.56 -10.06
N MET A 96 -10.65 5.63 -9.63
CA MET A 96 -11.64 5.52 -8.54
C MET A 96 -12.84 4.64 -8.92
N LYS A 97 -13.37 4.77 -10.15
CA LYS A 97 -14.44 3.90 -10.67
C LYS A 97 -14.04 2.42 -10.64
N PHE A 98 -12.78 2.12 -10.94
CA PHE A 98 -12.26 0.75 -10.81
C PHE A 98 -12.37 0.25 -9.36
N PHE A 99 -11.84 1.01 -8.39
CA PHE A 99 -11.87 0.62 -6.98
C PHE A 99 -13.29 0.46 -6.43
N GLN A 100 -14.22 1.28 -6.88
CA GLN A 100 -15.63 1.23 -6.44
C GLN A 100 -16.42 0.06 -7.06
N GLN A 101 -16.03 -0.45 -8.23
CA GLN A 101 -16.80 -1.47 -8.97
C GLN A 101 -16.22 -2.88 -8.86
N ALA A 102 -14.92 -3.02 -8.63
CA ALA A 102 -14.26 -4.32 -8.56
C ALA A 102 -14.71 -5.13 -7.33
N LYS A 103 -14.83 -6.45 -7.48
CA LYS A 103 -15.08 -7.36 -6.34
C LYS A 103 -13.90 -7.35 -5.39
N LYS A 104 -14.21 -7.58 -4.11
CA LYS A 104 -13.23 -7.62 -3.02
C LYS A 104 -12.05 -8.54 -3.32
N ASP A 105 -12.27 -9.73 -3.86
CA ASP A 105 -11.18 -10.68 -4.15
C ASP A 105 -10.21 -10.19 -5.22
N PHE A 106 -10.70 -9.41 -6.19
CA PHE A 106 -9.85 -8.79 -7.19
C PHE A 106 -9.12 -7.58 -6.61
N LEU A 107 -9.78 -6.79 -5.77
CA LEU A 107 -9.12 -5.70 -5.03
C LEU A 107 -7.97 -6.21 -4.14
N ILE A 108 -8.18 -7.31 -3.41
CA ILE A 108 -7.12 -7.98 -2.64
C ILE A 108 -5.90 -8.24 -3.53
N PHE A 109 -6.13 -8.84 -4.69
CA PHE A 109 -5.08 -9.16 -5.64
C PHE A 109 -4.38 -7.90 -6.19
N ILE A 110 -5.14 -6.85 -6.52
CA ILE A 110 -4.57 -5.56 -6.95
C ILE A 110 -3.69 -4.96 -5.87
N PHE A 111 -4.15 -4.94 -4.61
CA PHE A 111 -3.37 -4.42 -3.48
C PHE A 111 -2.08 -5.21 -3.27
N GLU A 112 -2.14 -6.55 -3.35
CA GLU A 112 -0.95 -7.41 -3.29
C GLU A 112 0.04 -7.10 -4.43
N LYS A 113 -0.44 -6.87 -5.65
CA LYS A 113 0.42 -6.48 -6.78
C LYS A 113 0.98 -5.09 -6.63
N ILE A 114 0.20 -4.13 -6.14
CA ILE A 114 0.66 -2.77 -5.94
C ILE A 114 1.79 -2.74 -4.89
N CYS A 115 1.56 -3.36 -3.74
CA CYS A 115 2.55 -3.37 -2.66
C CYS A 115 3.80 -4.15 -3.05
N GLY A 116 3.64 -5.36 -3.61
CA GLY A 116 4.74 -6.24 -3.96
C GLY A 116 5.63 -5.75 -5.12
N ASN A 117 5.18 -4.79 -5.92
CA ASN A 117 5.96 -4.28 -7.06
C ASN A 117 6.41 -2.81 -6.90
N PHE A 118 5.67 -2.01 -6.12
CA PHE A 118 5.93 -0.56 -6.04
C PHE A 118 6.28 -0.07 -4.62
N LEU A 119 5.95 -0.82 -3.56
CA LEU A 119 6.41 -0.56 -2.20
C LEU A 119 7.55 -1.51 -1.83
N ILE A 120 8.59 -1.48 -2.67
CA ILE A 120 9.81 -2.26 -2.52
C ILE A 120 11.00 -1.33 -2.41
N ILE A 121 12.05 -1.82 -1.74
CA ILE A 121 13.30 -1.11 -1.56
C ILE A 121 14.48 -1.98 -2.03
N ASN A 122 15.34 -1.38 -2.84
CA ASN A 122 16.59 -1.97 -3.29
C ASN A 122 17.74 -1.14 -2.73
N GLY A 123 18.44 -1.66 -1.71
CA GLY A 123 19.39 -0.88 -0.93
C GLY A 123 18.67 0.24 -0.17
N SER A 124 18.97 1.49 -0.48
CA SER A 124 18.31 2.68 0.08
C SER A 124 17.32 3.34 -0.88
N GLU A 125 17.13 2.80 -2.09
CA GLU A 125 16.26 3.39 -3.10
C GLU A 125 14.91 2.67 -3.15
N LEU A 126 13.83 3.46 -3.00
CA LEU A 126 12.49 2.96 -3.25
C LEU A 126 12.22 2.91 -4.75
N HIS A 127 11.28 2.04 -5.14
CA HIS A 127 10.76 2.07 -6.49
C HIS A 127 10.27 3.47 -6.87
N LYS A 128 10.52 3.89 -8.12
CA LYS A 128 10.19 5.24 -8.65
C LYS A 128 8.72 5.67 -8.52
N HIS A 129 7.82 4.72 -8.31
CA HIS A 129 6.38 4.95 -8.15
C HIS A 129 5.87 4.69 -6.72
N SER A 130 6.75 4.42 -5.76
CA SER A 130 6.39 4.27 -4.34
C SER A 130 5.61 5.47 -3.82
N TYR A 131 6.06 6.69 -4.15
CA TYR A 131 5.38 7.92 -3.74
C TYR A 131 3.93 7.98 -4.28
N LEU A 132 3.70 7.58 -5.53
CA LEU A 132 2.36 7.54 -6.12
C LEU A 132 1.47 6.52 -5.42
N VAL A 133 2.04 5.39 -5.00
CA VAL A 133 1.30 4.41 -4.22
C VAL A 133 0.94 4.98 -2.85
N MET A 134 1.82 5.70 -2.17
CA MET A 134 1.48 6.37 -0.91
C MET A 134 0.33 7.38 -1.10
N GLU A 135 0.33 8.17 -2.18
CA GLU A 135 -0.76 9.08 -2.51
C GLU A 135 -2.07 8.35 -2.83
N LEU A 136 -2.00 7.20 -3.52
CA LEU A 136 -3.13 6.32 -3.78
C LEU A 136 -3.76 5.82 -2.47
N LEU A 137 -2.95 5.29 -1.55
CA LEU A 137 -3.44 4.79 -0.27
C LEU A 137 -4.11 5.90 0.54
N LYS A 138 -3.50 7.10 0.57
CA LYS A 138 -4.05 8.26 1.26
C LYS A 138 -5.42 8.67 0.71
N ASN A 139 -5.54 8.82 -0.61
CA ASN A 139 -6.82 9.14 -1.25
C ASN A 139 -7.88 8.06 -0.97
N LEU A 140 -7.51 6.77 -0.93
CA LEU A 140 -8.44 5.68 -0.61
C LEU A 140 -8.90 5.68 0.85
N VAL A 141 -8.08 6.16 1.78
CA VAL A 141 -8.48 6.41 3.18
C VAL A 141 -9.49 7.56 3.26
N GLU A 142 -9.26 8.64 2.50
CA GLU A 142 -10.14 9.82 2.46
C GLU A 142 -11.55 9.51 1.92
N GLU A 143 -11.71 8.46 1.10
CA GLU A 143 -13.02 7.98 0.64
C GLU A 143 -13.89 7.41 1.78
N ASN A 144 -13.33 7.19 2.98
CA ASN A 144 -14.04 6.64 4.15
C ASN A 144 -14.80 5.34 3.83
N ASN A 145 -14.27 4.53 2.92
CA ASN A 145 -14.82 3.23 2.57
C ASN A 145 -14.14 2.14 3.40
N ARG A 146 -14.95 1.42 4.19
CA ARG A 146 -14.47 0.34 5.07
C ARG A 146 -13.67 -0.72 4.32
N ILE A 147 -14.07 -1.10 3.11
CA ILE A 147 -13.37 -2.13 2.34
C ILE A 147 -11.95 -1.67 2.03
N PHE A 148 -11.76 -0.41 1.64
CA PHE A 148 -10.43 0.12 1.32
C PHE A 148 -9.57 0.20 2.58
N VAL A 149 -10.14 0.69 3.68
CA VAL A 149 -9.49 0.74 4.99
C VAL A 149 -9.02 -0.64 5.43
N ASP A 150 -9.89 -1.65 5.41
CA ASP A 150 -9.52 -3.02 5.78
C ASP A 150 -8.42 -3.59 4.88
N LEU A 151 -8.49 -3.35 3.56
CA LEU A 151 -7.45 -3.79 2.63
C LEU A 151 -6.11 -3.11 2.87
N ILE A 152 -6.09 -1.82 3.20
CA ILE A 152 -4.86 -1.10 3.54
C ILE A 152 -4.23 -1.72 4.80
N ILE A 153 -5.03 -2.00 5.83
CA ILE A 153 -4.56 -2.63 7.07
C ILE A 153 -3.93 -3.98 6.77
N GLU A 154 -4.65 -4.84 6.06
CA GLU A 154 -4.27 -6.24 5.85
C GLU A 154 -3.16 -6.44 4.82
N LYS A 155 -3.08 -5.58 3.79
CA LYS A 155 -2.23 -5.81 2.62
C LYS A 155 -1.11 -4.79 2.45
N CYS A 156 -1.25 -3.58 2.96
CA CYS A 156 -0.28 -2.51 2.72
C CYS A 156 0.65 -2.22 3.90
N LEU A 157 0.17 -2.31 5.14
CA LEU A 157 0.89 -1.77 6.30
C LEU A 157 2.31 -2.34 6.44
N SER A 158 2.46 -3.65 6.20
CA SER A 158 3.77 -4.31 6.29
C SER A 158 4.77 -3.71 5.30
N SER A 159 4.39 -3.56 4.03
CA SER A 159 5.26 -2.96 3.00
C SER A 159 5.52 -1.47 3.23
N VAL A 160 4.50 -0.72 3.67
CA VAL A 160 4.64 0.71 4.01
C VAL A 160 5.65 0.90 5.16
N PHE A 161 5.53 0.07 6.19
CA PHE A 161 6.38 0.12 7.37
C PHE A 161 7.81 -0.37 7.06
N ASP A 162 7.96 -1.43 6.26
CA ASP A 162 9.28 -1.88 5.82
C ASP A 162 10.03 -0.80 5.04
N CYS A 163 9.33 -0.08 4.16
CA CYS A 163 9.91 1.05 3.45
C CYS A 163 10.25 2.19 4.42
N PHE A 164 9.43 2.45 5.45
CA PHE A 164 9.74 3.44 6.49
C PHE A 164 11.04 3.13 7.23
N LEU A 165 11.27 1.87 7.61
CA LEU A 165 12.44 1.46 8.40
C LEU A 165 13.75 1.49 7.62
N LYS A 166 13.70 1.23 6.31
CA LYS A 166 14.91 1.00 5.50
C LYS A 166 15.42 2.24 4.76
N VAL A 167 14.65 3.31 4.71
CA VAL A 167 15.09 4.60 4.15
C VAL A 167 15.71 5.50 5.22
N HIS A 168 16.57 6.42 4.79
CA HIS A 168 17.19 7.40 5.70
C HIS A 168 16.15 8.36 6.31
N ASP A 169 16.50 9.01 7.43
CA ASP A 169 15.55 9.79 8.25
C ASP A 169 14.87 10.94 7.51
N LEU A 170 15.59 11.61 6.60
CA LEU A 170 15.05 12.71 5.78
C LEU A 170 14.31 12.26 4.52
N HIS A 171 14.13 10.95 4.30
CA HIS A 171 13.52 10.45 3.08
C HIS A 171 12.02 10.78 3.05
N PRO A 172 11.46 11.29 1.92
CA PRO A 172 10.06 11.71 1.83
C PRO A 172 9.04 10.64 2.27
N HIS A 173 9.34 9.37 1.98
CA HIS A 173 8.51 8.23 2.38
C HIS A 173 8.23 8.19 3.89
N ARG A 174 9.18 8.58 4.74
CA ARG A 174 8.95 8.59 6.19
C ARG A 174 7.84 9.56 6.58
N ARG A 175 7.87 10.76 5.99
CA ARG A 175 6.81 11.74 6.16
C ARG A 175 5.47 11.23 5.62
N GLN A 176 5.47 10.65 4.42
CA GLN A 176 4.25 10.08 3.81
C GLN A 176 3.63 8.95 4.66
N THR A 177 4.45 8.10 5.29
CA THR A 177 3.95 7.08 6.22
C THR A 177 3.28 7.72 7.43
N ILE A 178 3.90 8.72 8.07
CA ILE A 178 3.30 9.41 9.22
C ILE A 178 2.02 10.14 8.82
N GLU A 179 1.99 10.79 7.66
CA GLU A 179 0.79 11.43 7.10
C GLU A 179 -0.32 10.41 6.85
N LEU A 180 -0.04 9.29 6.18
CA LEU A 180 -1.02 8.22 5.93
C LEU A 180 -1.64 7.70 7.23
N PHE A 181 -0.82 7.47 8.26
CA PHE A 181 -1.29 6.99 9.56
C PHE A 181 -2.10 8.05 10.30
N THR A 182 -1.74 9.33 10.13
CA THR A 182 -2.51 10.47 10.67
C THR A 182 -3.89 10.54 10.00
N ASP A 183 -3.94 10.46 8.68
CA ASP A 183 -5.18 10.51 7.91
C ASP A 183 -6.07 9.29 8.22
N PHE A 184 -5.46 8.12 8.39
CA PHE A 184 -6.15 6.91 8.83
C PHE A 184 -6.80 7.06 10.20
N CYS A 185 -6.05 7.50 11.21
CA CYS A 185 -6.57 7.68 12.57
C CYS A 185 -7.62 8.81 12.67
N ARG A 186 -7.71 9.67 11.66
CA ARG A 186 -8.72 10.74 11.55
C ARG A 186 -9.92 10.35 10.69
N SER A 187 -9.86 9.25 9.95
CA SER A 187 -10.96 8.80 9.09
C SER A 187 -12.22 8.47 9.90
N GLU A 188 -13.39 8.71 9.32
CA GLU A 188 -14.67 8.40 9.97
C GLU A 188 -14.81 6.91 10.28
N VAL A 189 -14.31 6.06 9.37
CA VAL A 189 -14.32 4.60 9.54
C VAL A 189 -13.54 4.22 10.80
N TYR A 190 -12.32 4.74 10.97
CA TYR A 190 -11.52 4.49 12.15
C TYR A 190 -12.20 5.00 13.43
N LEU A 191 -12.77 6.21 13.40
CA LEU A 191 -13.39 6.82 14.58
C LEU A 191 -14.70 6.12 15.00
N ARG A 192 -15.49 5.63 14.05
CA ARG A 192 -16.78 4.97 14.34
C ARG A 192 -16.64 3.49 14.65
N GLU A 193 -15.75 2.78 13.96
CA GLU A 193 -15.71 1.32 14.01
C GLU A 193 -14.62 0.77 14.94
N VAL A 194 -15.06 0.26 16.11
CA VAL A 194 -14.15 -0.39 17.09
C VAL A 194 -13.35 -1.53 16.46
N GLY A 195 -13.99 -2.34 15.61
CA GLY A 195 -13.35 -3.49 14.95
C GLY A 195 -12.20 -3.08 14.05
N VAL A 196 -12.33 -1.94 13.33
CA VAL A 196 -11.26 -1.42 12.47
C VAL A 196 -10.07 -0.94 13.30
N ARG A 197 -10.32 -0.25 14.42
CA ARG A 197 -9.23 0.19 15.33
C ARG A 197 -8.47 -0.98 15.91
N GLU A 198 -9.18 -2.01 16.35
CA GLU A 198 -8.54 -3.19 16.91
C GLU A 198 -7.78 -3.99 15.84
N ASN A 199 -8.35 -4.14 14.64
CA ASN A 199 -7.68 -4.77 13.51
C ASN A 199 -6.38 -4.02 13.14
N PHE A 200 -6.45 -2.69 13.10
CA PHE A 200 -5.29 -1.84 12.87
C PHE A 200 -4.21 -2.02 13.95
N ARG A 201 -4.60 -1.97 15.22
CA ARG A 201 -3.70 -2.17 16.37
C ARG A 201 -3.01 -3.54 16.31
N ILE A 202 -3.76 -4.62 16.07
CA ILE A 202 -3.23 -5.98 16.00
C ILE A 202 -2.22 -6.12 14.86
N ASN A 203 -2.59 -5.67 13.65
CA ASN A 203 -1.70 -5.78 12.49
C ASN A 203 -0.44 -4.94 12.69
N LEU A 204 -0.58 -3.70 13.15
CA LEU A 204 0.56 -2.83 13.42
C LEU A 204 1.43 -3.37 14.55
N GLY A 205 0.83 -3.89 15.62
CA GLY A 205 1.50 -4.58 16.72
C GLY A 205 2.38 -5.72 16.23
N SER A 206 1.80 -6.61 15.42
CA SER A 206 2.51 -7.73 14.80
C SER A 206 3.68 -7.27 13.91
N ILE A 207 3.44 -6.28 13.05
CA ILE A 207 4.44 -5.74 12.12
C ILE A 207 5.61 -5.11 12.88
N VAL A 208 5.35 -4.18 13.80
CA VAL A 208 6.41 -3.47 14.54
C VAL A 208 7.19 -4.44 15.42
N SER A 209 6.49 -5.33 16.13
CA SER A 209 7.13 -6.33 17.00
C SER A 209 7.98 -7.32 16.20
N GLY A 210 7.57 -7.66 14.98
CA GLY A 210 8.35 -8.50 14.07
C GLY A 210 9.63 -7.85 13.53
N ARG A 211 9.76 -6.52 13.59
CA ARG A 211 10.90 -5.76 13.05
C ARG A 211 11.75 -5.04 14.10
N VAL A 212 11.28 -4.92 15.34
CA VAL A 212 11.96 -4.16 16.40
C VAL A 212 13.37 -4.68 16.70
N ARG A 213 13.62 -5.97 16.49
CA ARG A 213 14.95 -6.56 16.68
C ARG A 213 15.96 -6.08 15.64
N ASP A 214 15.54 -6.05 14.38
CA ASP A 214 16.43 -5.73 13.26
C ASP A 214 16.56 -4.21 13.06
N TYR A 215 15.50 -3.46 13.42
CA TYR A 215 15.42 -2.01 13.23
C TYR A 215 14.97 -1.29 14.52
N PRO A 216 15.71 -1.39 15.63
CA PRO A 216 15.27 -0.85 16.92
C PRO A 216 15.02 0.65 16.88
N GLN A 217 15.96 1.43 16.36
CA GLN A 217 15.85 2.89 16.32
C GLN A 217 14.65 3.34 15.50
N GLY A 218 14.49 2.81 14.28
CA GLY A 218 13.37 3.12 13.40
C GLY A 218 12.02 2.72 14.01
N SER A 219 11.92 1.55 14.64
CA SER A 219 10.69 1.10 15.29
C SER A 219 10.30 1.98 16.48
N PHE A 220 11.24 2.38 17.34
CA PHE A 220 10.93 3.28 18.46
C PHE A 220 10.66 4.71 18.03
N GLU A 221 11.31 5.20 16.97
CA GLU A 221 10.96 6.50 16.39
C GLU A 221 9.55 6.48 15.79
N PHE A 222 9.20 5.41 15.09
CA PHE A 222 7.84 5.21 14.60
C PHE A 222 6.82 5.21 15.75
N LEU A 223 7.07 4.49 16.84
CA LEU A 223 6.21 4.50 18.03
C LEU A 223 6.04 5.90 18.63
N LYS A 224 7.11 6.71 18.70
CA LYS A 224 7.03 8.11 19.16
C LYS A 224 6.15 8.95 18.24
N ASN A 225 6.24 8.78 16.93
CA ASN A 225 5.38 9.49 15.98
C ASN A 225 3.92 9.00 16.09
N LEU A 226 3.71 7.69 16.21
CA LEU A 226 2.40 7.09 16.42
C LEU A 226 1.75 7.58 17.72
N PHE A 227 2.51 7.75 18.79
CA PHE A 227 2.01 8.29 20.07
C PHE A 227 1.44 9.71 19.91
N LYS A 228 2.04 10.53 19.05
CA LYS A 228 1.53 11.87 18.73
C LYS A 228 0.25 11.84 17.90
N ILE A 229 0.00 10.74 17.18
CA ILE A 229 -1.20 10.54 16.36
C ILE A 229 -2.34 9.96 17.20
N ASP A 230 -2.09 8.80 17.82
CA ASP A 230 -3.05 8.10 18.68
C ASP A 230 -2.29 7.38 19.81
N LYS A 231 -2.40 7.93 21.02
CA LYS A 231 -1.76 7.39 22.23
C LYS A 231 -2.19 5.95 22.51
N ARG A 232 -3.47 5.61 22.30
CA ARG A 232 -4.02 4.29 22.64
C ARG A 232 -3.46 3.20 21.73
N ILE A 233 -3.35 3.47 20.44
CA ILE A 233 -2.73 2.53 19.50
C ILE A 233 -1.25 2.39 19.82
N SER A 234 -0.54 3.51 20.06
CA SER A 234 0.89 3.46 20.38
C SER A 234 1.18 2.66 21.64
N ASP A 235 0.41 2.85 22.72
CA ASP A 235 0.51 2.06 23.95
C ASP A 235 0.24 0.58 23.70
N GLY A 236 -0.77 0.25 22.88
CA GLY A 236 -1.07 -1.12 22.50
C GLY A 236 0.07 -1.80 21.73
N VAL A 237 0.64 -1.12 20.73
CA VAL A 237 1.78 -1.62 19.94
C VAL A 237 3.04 -1.72 20.82
N ALA A 238 3.29 -0.75 21.70
CA ALA A 238 4.40 -0.80 22.64
C ALA A 238 4.27 -1.97 23.63
N GLY A 239 3.04 -2.33 24.03
CA GLY A 239 2.77 -3.52 24.82
C GLY A 239 3.11 -4.82 24.08
N ASP A 240 2.83 -4.90 22.78
CA ASP A 240 3.21 -6.06 21.96
C ASP A 240 4.74 -6.14 21.77
N VAL A 241 5.42 -5.00 21.62
CA VAL A 241 6.89 -4.92 21.61
C VAL A 241 7.48 -5.37 22.96
N ASP A 242 6.88 -4.97 24.09
CA ASP A 242 7.32 -5.40 25.43
C ASP A 242 7.29 -6.92 25.58
N LYS A 243 6.24 -7.59 25.07
CA LYS A 243 6.16 -9.06 25.07
C LYS A 243 7.36 -9.68 24.34
N VAL A 244 7.67 -9.19 23.14
CA VAL A 244 8.84 -9.67 22.38
C VAL A 244 10.14 -9.43 23.14
N ILE A 245 10.31 -8.29 23.80
CA ILE A 245 11.52 -8.00 24.59
C ILE A 245 11.62 -8.94 25.78
N ARG A 246 10.53 -9.20 26.51
CA ARG A 246 10.52 -10.18 27.63
C ARG A 246 10.88 -11.58 27.16
N ASP A 247 10.37 -12.00 26.00
CA ASP A 247 10.73 -13.29 25.42
C ASP A 247 12.22 -13.36 25.05
N LEU A 248 12.79 -12.27 24.52
CA LEU A 248 14.22 -12.18 24.24
C LEU A 248 15.08 -12.21 25.51
N GLU A 249 14.65 -11.55 26.58
CA GLU A 249 15.30 -11.57 27.90
C GLU A 249 15.27 -12.97 28.52
N ALA A 250 14.10 -13.62 28.52
CA ALA A 250 13.94 -14.98 29.05
C ALA A 250 14.81 -16.01 28.31
N ASN A 251 15.05 -15.78 27.01
CA ASN A 251 15.89 -16.62 26.17
C ASN A 251 17.35 -16.14 26.07
N TRP A 252 17.78 -15.19 26.91
CA TRP A 252 19.16 -14.67 26.96
C TRP A 252 19.70 -14.21 25.60
N ARG A 253 18.83 -13.65 24.75
CA ARG A 253 19.21 -13.23 23.40
C ARG A 253 20.03 -11.94 23.45
N PRO A 254 21.09 -11.82 22.63
CA PRO A 254 21.86 -10.58 22.50
C PRO A 254 20.96 -9.40 22.11
N GLY A 255 21.24 -8.22 22.66
CA GLY A 255 20.50 -6.98 22.36
C GLY A 255 19.22 -6.76 23.16
N ALA A 256 18.74 -7.76 23.92
CA ALA A 256 17.53 -7.63 24.75
C ALA A 256 17.60 -6.45 25.73
N ALA A 257 18.73 -6.25 26.41
CA ALA A 257 18.93 -5.12 27.32
C ALA A 257 18.88 -3.75 26.61
N SER A 258 19.40 -3.66 25.39
CA SER A 258 19.36 -2.43 24.57
C SER A 258 17.93 -2.09 24.14
N LEU A 259 17.16 -3.12 23.74
CA LEU A 259 15.73 -2.97 23.42
C LEU A 259 14.92 -2.56 24.64
N ARG A 260 15.16 -3.19 25.80
CA ARG A 260 14.54 -2.84 27.08
C ARG A 260 14.80 -1.38 27.45
N TYR A 261 16.04 -0.93 27.28
CA TYR A 261 16.42 0.46 27.52
C TYR A 261 15.70 1.42 26.56
N SER A 262 15.63 1.08 25.27
CA SER A 262 14.91 1.89 24.26
C SER A 262 13.40 1.98 24.54
N LEU A 263 12.79 0.88 24.98
CA LEU A 263 11.39 0.85 25.43
C LEU A 263 11.17 1.74 26.66
N LYS A 264 12.09 1.70 27.63
CA LYS A 264 12.04 2.60 28.80
C LYS A 264 12.11 4.06 28.37
N GLN A 265 13.02 4.42 27.47
CA GLN A 265 13.11 5.77 26.92
C GLN A 265 11.84 6.20 26.19
N PHE A 266 11.19 5.29 25.47
CA PHE A 266 9.89 5.54 24.86
C PHE A 266 8.82 5.87 25.92
N TYR A 267 8.69 5.07 26.97
CA TYR A 267 7.73 5.37 28.05
C TYR A 267 8.05 6.67 28.79
N GLU A 268 9.32 7.02 28.97
CA GLU A 268 9.72 8.32 29.53
C GLU A 268 9.33 9.49 28.60
N PHE A 269 9.45 9.32 27.28
CA PHE A 269 8.96 10.28 26.30
C PHE A 269 7.43 10.47 26.40
N CYS A 270 6.67 9.37 26.52
CA CYS A 270 5.22 9.41 26.67
C CYS A 270 4.77 10.13 27.94
N LYS A 271 5.50 9.98 29.05
CA LYS A 271 5.21 10.68 30.32
C LYS A 271 5.43 12.20 30.25
N LYS A 272 6.31 12.66 29.36
CA LYS A 272 6.66 14.08 29.20
C LYS A 272 5.80 14.82 28.16
N SER A 273 4.95 14.11 27.41
CA SER A 273 4.21 14.62 26.24
C SER A 273 2.69 14.56 26.41
#